data_AF-A0A7R9FDM5-F1
#
_entry.id   AF-A0A7R9FDM5-F1
#
_cell.length_a   1.000
_cell.length_b   1.000
_cell.length_c   1.000
_cell.angle_alpha   90.00
_cell.angle_beta   90.00
_cell.angle_gamma   90.00
#
_symmetry.space_group_name_H-M   'P 1'
#
loop_
_entity.id
_entity.type
_entity.pdbx_description
1 polymer ?
#
loop_
_entity_poly.entity_id
_entity_poly.type
_entity_poly.pdbx_seq_one_letter_code
_entity_poly.pdbx_strand_id
1 'polypeptide(L)'
;MCLVSATAVSILSVLLCSCHAQHNEAFFNRTSYVRLQTPISLHSHTGLSFRTCHGGDLFVQHINTSKISLEVRSDGLVFMAELGGRRYESRLNERLLDNSWHYVNLLYRLGNLTLSVAGHQQV
;
A
#
# COMPACT_ATOMS: atom_id res chain seq x y z
N MET A 1 -19.84 8.28 40.57
CA MET A 1 -19.75 9.06 41.83
C MET A 1 -18.64 8.49 42.70
N CYS A 2 -17.55 9.22 42.85
CA CYS A 2 -16.87 9.50 44.13
C CYS A 2 -15.74 10.50 43.86
N LEU A 3 -15.62 11.44 44.79
CA LEU A 3 -14.93 12.71 44.69
C LEU A 3 -13.41 12.56 44.58
N VAL A 4 -12.76 13.53 43.91
CA VAL A 4 -11.44 13.99 44.32
C VAL A 4 -11.44 15.52 44.42
N SER A 5 -11.09 15.95 45.63
CA SER A 5 -10.99 17.31 46.14
C SER A 5 -9.93 18.13 45.40
N ALA A 6 -10.24 19.40 45.15
CA ALA A 6 -9.33 20.38 44.56
C ALA A 6 -8.29 20.86 45.57
N THR A 7 -7.01 20.69 45.23
CA THR A 7 -5.95 21.62 45.65
C THR A 7 -5.08 21.90 44.44
N ALA A 8 -5.08 23.17 44.02
CA ALA A 8 -4.35 23.68 42.89
C ALA A 8 -2.84 23.65 43.16
N VAL A 9 -2.11 22.86 42.37
CA VAL A 9 -0.75 23.18 41.95
C VAL A 9 -0.67 22.82 40.48
N SER A 10 -0.64 23.85 39.64
CA SER A 10 -0.40 23.75 38.21
C SER A 10 1.00 23.19 37.97
N ILE A 11 1.10 21.88 37.84
CA ILE A 11 2.15 21.26 37.05
C ILE A 11 1.42 20.62 35.88
N LEU A 12 1.58 21.27 34.73
CA LEU A 12 1.18 20.77 33.42
C LEU A 12 1.95 19.45 33.19
N SER A 13 1.47 18.35 33.74
CA SER A 13 1.79 17.02 33.28
C SER A 13 1.12 16.87 31.93
N VAL A 14 1.78 17.43 30.91
CA VAL A 14 1.55 17.07 29.52
C VAL A 14 1.67 15.56 29.48
N LEU A 15 0.53 14.87 29.42
CA LEU A 15 0.46 13.54 28.85
C LEU A 15 0.89 13.72 27.40
N LEU A 16 2.21 13.70 27.19
CA LEU A 16 2.80 13.29 25.92
C LEU A 16 2.41 11.82 25.80
N CYS A 17 1.17 11.56 25.38
CA CYS A 17 0.92 10.37 24.61
C CYS A 17 1.81 10.54 23.39
N SER A 18 3.03 10.04 23.49
CA SER A 18 3.91 9.93 22.35
C SER A 18 3.11 9.12 21.35
N CYS A 19 2.50 9.81 20.37
CA CYS A 19 2.10 9.21 19.12
C CYS A 19 3.42 8.71 18.54
N HIS A 20 3.82 7.51 18.93
CA HIS A 20 4.95 6.83 18.36
C HIS A 20 4.58 6.78 16.88
N ALA A 21 5.22 7.62 16.07
CA ALA A 21 5.02 7.63 14.64
C ALA A 21 5.56 6.28 14.19
N GLN A 22 4.70 5.28 14.24
CA GLN A 22 4.98 3.93 13.82
C GLN A 22 5.03 4.05 12.30
N HIS A 23 6.21 4.40 11.79
CA HIS A 23 6.47 4.36 10.38
C HIS A 23 6.29 2.91 9.97
N ASN A 24 5.14 2.58 9.37
CA ASN A 24 4.80 1.26 8.88
C ASN A 24 5.56 1.00 7.57
N GLU A 25 6.88 1.18 7.63
CA GLU A 25 7.79 1.05 6.51
C GLU A 25 8.77 -0.08 6.80
N ALA A 26 9.09 -0.84 5.76
CA ALA A 26 10.10 -1.88 5.81
C ALA A 26 11.04 -1.69 4.63
N PHE A 27 12.33 -1.92 4.87
CA PHE A 27 13.32 -1.96 3.80
C PHE A 27 13.42 -3.39 3.26
N PHE A 28 13.34 -3.53 1.94
CA PHE A 28 13.41 -4.83 1.28
C PHE A 28 14.69 -4.97 0.45
N ASN A 29 15.56 -5.91 0.81
CA ASN A 29 16.84 -6.18 0.15
C ASN A 29 16.77 -7.33 -0.87
N ARG A 30 15.83 -7.27 -1.82
CA ARG A 30 15.58 -8.25 -2.91
C ARG A 30 15.16 -9.66 -2.47
N THR A 31 15.68 -10.19 -1.37
CA THR A 31 15.37 -11.54 -0.84
C THR A 31 14.40 -11.50 0.34
N SER A 32 14.30 -10.37 1.02
CA SER A 32 13.31 -10.12 2.07
C SER A 32 11.90 -9.99 1.48
N TYR A 33 10.91 -10.51 2.21
CA TYR A 33 9.50 -10.31 1.92
C TYR A 33 8.70 -10.27 3.23
N VAL A 34 7.51 -9.68 3.19
CA VAL A 34 6.53 -9.75 4.27
C VAL A 34 5.35 -10.56 3.78
N ARG A 35 4.88 -11.49 4.61
CA ARG A 35 3.66 -12.27 4.34
C ARG A 35 2.51 -11.69 5.13
N LEU A 36 1.52 -11.17 4.41
CA LEU A 36 0.27 -10.71 5.03
C LEU A 36 -0.57 -11.91 5.44
N GLN A 37 -1.12 -11.89 6.66
CA GLN A 37 -2.06 -12.90 7.13
C GLN A 37 -3.41 -12.76 6.42
N THR A 38 -3.85 -11.52 6.21
CA THR A 38 -5.06 -11.19 5.46
C THR A 38 -4.69 -10.81 4.03
N PRO A 39 -5.29 -11.45 3.01
CA PRO A 39 -5.05 -11.09 1.63
C PRO A 39 -5.56 -9.68 1.31
N ILE A 40 -4.90 -9.03 0.36
CA ILE A 40 -5.36 -7.78 -0.26
C ILE A 40 -6.66 -8.07 -1.02
N SER A 41 -7.70 -7.28 -0.71
CA SER A 41 -9.00 -7.33 -1.38
C SER A 41 -9.12 -6.22 -2.40
N LEU A 42 -9.32 -6.58 -3.67
CA LEU A 42 -9.55 -5.61 -4.75
C LEU A 42 -10.93 -4.94 -4.66
N HIS A 43 -11.90 -5.56 -3.97
CA HIS A 43 -13.24 -5.01 -3.79
C HIS A 43 -13.26 -3.76 -2.89
N SER A 44 -12.17 -3.50 -2.17
CA SER A 44 -11.94 -2.29 -1.39
C SER A 44 -10.88 -1.41 -2.07
N HIS A 45 -10.90 -0.12 -1.74
CA HIS A 45 -9.79 0.77 -2.08
C HIS A 45 -8.52 0.22 -1.43
N THR A 46 -7.57 -0.20 -2.27
CA THR A 46 -6.27 -0.69 -1.86
C THR A 46 -5.22 0.33 -2.26
N GLY A 47 -4.30 0.66 -1.37
CA GLY A 47 -3.17 1.51 -1.71
C GLY A 47 -1.91 1.12 -0.96
N LEU A 48 -0.76 1.43 -1.57
CA LEU A 48 0.55 1.26 -0.95
C LEU A 48 1.50 2.35 -1.41
N SER A 49 2.53 2.62 -0.60
CA SER A 49 3.61 3.51 -0.97
C SER A 49 4.88 2.71 -1.22
N PHE A 50 5.68 3.09 -2.21
CA PHE A 50 6.98 2.50 -2.46
C PHE A 50 8.02 3.54 -2.87
N ARG A 51 9.29 3.19 -2.66
CA ARG A 51 10.46 3.96 -3.09
C ARG A 51 11.54 2.98 -3.54
N THR A 52 11.97 3.07 -4.80
CA THR A 52 12.99 2.17 -5.35
C THR A 52 13.71 2.79 -6.56
N CYS A 53 14.93 2.33 -6.83
CA CYS A 53 15.66 2.60 -8.07
C CYS A 53 15.60 1.41 -9.06
N HIS A 54 15.05 0.28 -8.62
CA HIS A 54 15.06 -0.97 -9.37
C HIS A 54 13.64 -1.52 -9.48
N GLY A 55 13.35 -2.13 -10.63
CA GLY A 55 12.10 -2.83 -10.86
C GLY A 55 11.95 -4.09 -10.01
N GLY A 56 10.73 -4.58 -9.89
CA GLY A 56 10.39 -5.79 -9.17
C GLY A 56 8.93 -5.83 -8.71
N ASP A 57 8.56 -6.92 -8.06
CA ASP A 57 7.23 -7.12 -7.49
C ASP A 57 7.04 -6.28 -6.23
N LEU A 58 6.00 -5.44 -6.22
CA LEU A 58 5.56 -4.71 -5.03
C LEU A 58 4.69 -5.60 -4.13
N PHE A 59 3.83 -6.43 -4.74
CA PHE A 59 3.20 -7.55 -4.07
C PHE A 59 2.79 -8.64 -5.06
N VAL A 60 2.71 -9.86 -4.55
CA VAL A 60 2.12 -11.02 -5.24
C VAL A 60 1.23 -11.75 -4.27
N GLN A 61 0.05 -12.17 -4.74
CA GLN A 61 -0.91 -12.91 -3.96
C GLN A 61 -1.49 -14.06 -4.79
N HIS A 62 -1.59 -15.23 -4.16
CA HIS A 62 -2.16 -16.43 -4.72
C HIS A 62 -3.32 -16.89 -3.83
N ILE A 63 -4.50 -17.06 -4.40
CA ILE A 63 -5.69 -17.60 -3.72
C ILE A 63 -6.30 -18.66 -4.64
N ASN A 64 -6.20 -19.93 -4.24
CA ASN A 64 -6.64 -21.08 -5.03
C ASN A 64 -6.04 -21.05 -6.45
N THR A 65 -6.89 -20.96 -7.47
CA THR A 65 -6.49 -20.86 -8.89
C THR A 65 -6.31 -19.42 -9.38
N SER A 66 -6.45 -18.44 -8.48
CA SER A 66 -6.35 -17.03 -8.80
C SER A 66 -5.01 -16.45 -8.35
N LYS A 67 -4.41 -15.61 -9.18
CA LYS A 67 -3.18 -14.88 -8.89
C LYS A 67 -3.38 -13.40 -9.17
N ILE A 68 -2.93 -12.54 -8.27
CA ILE A 68 -2.83 -11.11 -8.53
C ILE A 68 -1.43 -10.61 -8.19
N SER A 69 -0.92 -9.63 -8.93
CA SER A 69 0.38 -9.02 -8.65
C SER A 69 0.42 -7.58 -9.11
N LEU A 70 1.23 -6.78 -8.42
CA LEU A 70 1.61 -5.44 -8.83
C LEU A 70 3.14 -5.38 -8.93
N GLU A 71 3.63 -4.97 -10.09
CA GLU A 71 5.04 -4.88 -10.42
C GLU A 71 5.38 -3.44 -10.82
N VAL A 72 6.56 -2.95 -10.42
CA VAL A 72 7.15 -1.73 -10.95
C VAL A 72 8.29 -2.08 -11.91
N ARG A 73 8.26 -1.47 -13.08
CA ARG A 73 9.20 -1.65 -14.19
C ARG A 73 9.80 -0.32 -14.59
N SER A 74 10.76 -0.34 -15.51
CA SER A 74 11.36 0.88 -16.07
C SER A 74 10.39 1.70 -16.90
N ASP A 75 9.36 1.07 -17.48
CA ASP A 75 8.29 1.69 -18.26
C ASP A 75 7.06 2.06 -17.43
N GLY A 76 6.95 1.57 -16.19
CA GLY A 76 5.95 2.00 -15.21
C GLY A 76 5.36 0.89 -14.35
N LEU A 77 4.08 0.99 -14.00
CA LEU A 77 3.41 -0.03 -13.19
C LEU A 77 2.65 -1.01 -14.06
N VAL A 78 2.67 -2.28 -13.64
CA VAL A 78 1.87 -3.33 -14.24
C VAL A 78 1.13 -4.06 -13.14
N PHE A 79 -0.20 -4.00 -13.20
CA PHE A 79 -1.07 -4.84 -12.42
C PHE A 79 -1.55 -6.02 -13.26
N MET A 80 -1.44 -7.22 -12.70
CA MET A 80 -1.87 -8.47 -13.31
C MET A 80 -2.90 -9.16 -12.42
N ALA A 81 -3.99 -9.66 -13.01
CA ALA A 81 -4.90 -10.59 -12.38
C ALA A 81 -5.18 -11.79 -13.29
N GLU A 82 -4.91 -12.98 -12.78
CA GLU A 82 -5.27 -14.26 -13.40
C GLU A 82 -6.40 -14.87 -12.57
N LEU A 83 -7.61 -14.89 -13.11
CA LEU A 83 -8.84 -15.32 -12.44
C LEU A 83 -9.51 -16.41 -13.26
N GLY A 84 -9.58 -17.64 -12.73
CA GLY A 84 -10.26 -18.75 -13.40
C GLY A 84 -9.75 -19.05 -14.81
N GLY A 85 -8.43 -18.90 -15.03
CA GLY A 85 -7.78 -19.11 -16.33
C GLY A 85 -7.83 -17.91 -17.29
N ARG A 86 -8.49 -16.81 -16.92
CA ARG A 86 -8.48 -15.54 -17.68
C ARG A 86 -7.43 -14.60 -17.12
N ARG A 87 -6.71 -13.90 -17.99
CA ARG A 87 -5.66 -12.95 -17.65
C ARG A 87 -6.11 -11.52 -17.96
N TYR A 88 -5.98 -10.64 -16.97
CA TYR A 88 -6.29 -9.22 -17.06
C TYR A 88 -5.05 -8.42 -16.70
N GLU A 89 -4.76 -7.40 -17.48
CA GLU A 89 -3.56 -6.58 -17.34
C GLU A 89 -3.96 -5.11 -17.39
N SER A 90 -3.49 -4.34 -16.43
CA SER A 90 -3.57 -2.88 -16.44
C SER A 90 -2.17 -2.32 -16.29
N ARG A 91 -1.84 -1.32 -17.12
CA ARG A 91 -0.56 -0.63 -17.06
C ARG A 91 -0.77 0.80 -16.62
N LEU A 92 0.30 1.43 -16.14
CA LEU A 92 0.41 2.88 -16.02
C LEU A 92 1.82 3.24 -16.45
N ASN A 93 1.94 3.93 -17.57
CA ASN A 93 3.23 4.21 -18.22
C ASN A 93 3.87 5.47 -17.62
N GLU A 94 4.47 5.32 -16.44
CA GLU A 94 5.13 6.41 -15.71
C GLU A 94 6.51 5.99 -15.21
N ARG A 95 7.47 6.92 -15.18
CA ARG A 95 8.83 6.62 -14.68
C ARG A 95 8.87 6.75 -13.17
N LEU A 96 8.82 5.61 -12.46
CA LEU A 96 8.74 5.57 -11.00
C LEU A 96 10.00 5.03 -10.31
N LEU A 97 11.04 4.68 -11.07
CA LEU A 97 12.33 4.17 -10.57
C LEU A 97 13.31 5.32 -10.29
N ASP A 98 12.86 6.35 -9.58
CA ASP A 98 13.57 7.61 -9.36
C ASP A 98 14.05 7.81 -7.91
N ASN A 99 13.92 6.78 -7.06
CA ASN A 99 14.20 6.86 -5.63
C ASN A 99 13.35 7.90 -4.87
N SER A 100 12.19 8.27 -5.39
CA SER A 100 11.18 9.09 -4.71
C SER A 100 10.06 8.20 -4.15
N TRP A 101 9.29 8.74 -3.20
CA TRP A 101 8.10 8.07 -2.70
C TRP A 101 6.94 8.21 -3.69
N HIS A 102 6.35 7.09 -4.07
CA HIS A 102 5.17 7.02 -4.93
C HIS A 102 4.03 6.34 -4.21
N TYR A 103 2.84 6.94 -4.26
CA TYR A 103 1.62 6.36 -3.70
C TYR A 103 0.75 5.76 -4.80
N VAL A 104 0.55 4.45 -4.75
CA VAL A 104 -0.25 3.70 -5.71
C VAL A 104 -1.63 3.44 -5.13
N ASN A 105 -2.67 3.67 -5.93
CA ASN A 105 -4.03 3.25 -5.62
C ASN A 105 -4.56 2.28 -6.66
N LEU A 106 -5.17 1.22 -6.16
CA LEU A 106 -5.89 0.21 -6.92
C LEU A 106 -7.36 0.28 -6.52
N LEU A 107 -8.22 0.54 -7.49
CA LEU A 107 -9.66 0.66 -7.28
C LEU A 107 -10.39 -0.21 -8.30
N TYR A 108 -11.08 -1.25 -7.81
CA TYR A 108 -11.95 -2.06 -8.65
C TYR A 108 -13.40 -1.63 -8.47
N ARG A 109 -14.06 -1.25 -9.57
CA ARG A 109 -15.48 -0.89 -9.59
C ARG A 109 -16.16 -1.46 -10.82
N LEU A 110 -17.29 -2.16 -10.61
CA LEU A 110 -18.20 -2.61 -11.67
C LEU A 110 -17.54 -3.39 -12.81
N GLY A 111 -16.46 -4.15 -12.54
CA GLY A 111 -15.74 -4.91 -13.57
C GLY A 111 -14.47 -4.23 -14.07
N ASN A 112 -14.27 -2.93 -13.81
CA ASN A 112 -13.10 -2.18 -14.24
C ASN A 112 -12.13 -1.96 -13.08
N LEU A 113 -10.84 -2.15 -13.37
CA LEU A 113 -9.76 -1.85 -12.44
C LEU A 113 -9.09 -0.55 -12.88
N THR A 114 -9.10 0.43 -11.98
CA THR A 114 -8.38 1.68 -12.14
C THR A 114 -7.07 1.62 -11.36
N LEU A 115 -5.97 1.93 -12.04
CA LEU A 115 -4.63 2.05 -11.46
C LEU A 115 -4.18 3.50 -11.49
N SER A 116 -3.74 4.04 -10.35
CA SER A 116 -3.28 5.43 -10.28
C SER A 116 -2.08 5.62 -9.36
N VAL A 117 -1.26 6.63 -9.69
CA VAL A 117 -0.08 7.05 -8.92
C VAL A 117 -0.01 8.57 -8.88
N ALA A 118 0.06 9.15 -7.67
CA ALA A 118 0.33 10.58 -7.46
C ALA A 118 -0.49 11.55 -8.36
N GLY A 119 -1.74 11.21 -8.67
CA GLY A 119 -2.64 12.01 -9.52
C GLY A 119 -2.68 11.60 -11.01
N HIS A 120 -1.78 10.74 -11.48
CA HIS A 120 -1.87 10.10 -12.80
C HIS A 120 -2.72 8.84 -12.67
N GLN A 121 -3.69 8.64 -13.58
CA GLN A 121 -4.64 7.54 -13.51
C GLN A 121 -4.88 6.93 -14.89
N GLN A 122 -4.92 5.60 -14.94
CA GLN A 122 -5.41 4.85 -16.08
C GLN A 122 -6.73 4.15 -15.69
N VAL A 123 -7.76 4.32 -16.51
CA VAL A 123 -9.13 3.79 -16.33
C VAL A 123 -9.33 2.54 -17.19
#